data_AF-A0A961WVU0-F1
#
_entry.id   AF-A0A961WVU0-F1
#
_cell.length_a   1.000
_cell.length_b   1.000
_cell.length_c   1.000
_cell.angle_alpha   90.00
_cell.angle_beta   90.00
_cell.angle_gamma   90.00
#
_symmetry.space_group_name_H-M   'P 1'
#
loop_
_entity.id
_entity.type
_entity.pdbx_description
1 polymer ?
#
loop_
_entity_poly.entity_id
_entity_poly.type
_entity_poly.pdbx_seq_one_letter_code
_entity_poly.pdbx_strand_id
1 'polypeptide(L)'
;SGHSRLPVYHETLDDPRGMIHIRDVLNHIARVARGKRRGRPRKDAGQQRPADLDLSVVELSRPVSDLSVIRPVLFVPPSMFASDLMARMRAARIQMALVID
;
A
#
# COMPACT_ATOMS: atom_id res chain seq x y z
N SER A 1 -16.95 3.07 -2.23
CA SER A 1 -16.47 2.85 -0.85
C SER A 1 -14.95 3.08 -0.81
N GLY A 2 -14.48 4.13 -0.12
CA GLY A 2 -13.09 4.59 -0.16
C GLY A 2 -12.18 3.88 0.84
N HIS A 3 -11.85 2.60 0.61
CA HIS A 3 -11.02 1.83 1.53
C HIS A 3 -9.54 2.17 1.36
N SER A 4 -8.88 2.54 2.47
CA SER A 4 -7.44 2.84 2.48
C SER A 4 -6.56 1.60 2.62
N ARG A 5 -7.13 0.47 3.06
CA ARG A 5 -6.44 -0.79 3.34
C ARG A 5 -7.26 -1.95 2.81
N LEU A 6 -6.62 -2.90 2.15
CA LEU A 6 -7.26 -4.08 1.56
C LEU A 6 -6.50 -5.35 1.97
N PRO A 7 -7.18 -6.40 2.46
CA PRO A 7 -6.53 -7.68 2.74
C PRO A 7 -6.09 -8.37 1.44
N VAL A 8 -4.97 -9.09 1.51
CA VAL A 8 -4.44 -9.91 0.42
C VAL A 8 -4.57 -11.36 0.81
N TYR A 9 -5.18 -12.15 -0.06
CA TYR A 9 -5.38 -13.58 0.10
C TYR A 9 -4.61 -14.33 -0.99
N HIS A 10 -4.33 -15.61 -0.75
CA HIS A 10 -3.76 -16.51 -1.75
C HIS A 10 -4.75 -17.64 -2.05
N GLU A 11 -5.29 -17.64 -3.26
CA GLU A 11 -6.29 -18.60 -3.78
C GLU A 11 -7.65 -18.62 -3.04
N THR A 12 -7.66 -18.73 -1.70
CA THR A 12 -8.86 -18.82 -0.86
C THR A 12 -8.89 -17.73 0.22
N LEU A 13 -10.08 -17.44 0.75
CA LEU A 13 -10.27 -16.46 1.83
C LEU A 13 -9.66 -16.90 3.17
N ASP A 14 -9.31 -18.17 3.30
CA ASP A 14 -8.73 -18.77 4.50
C ASP A 14 -7.19 -18.67 4.55
N ASP A 15 -6.57 -18.17 3.47
CA ASP A 15 -5.11 -18.00 3.38
C ASP A 15 -4.71 -16.51 3.23
N PRO A 16 -4.89 -15.70 4.29
CA PRO A 16 -4.51 -14.30 4.30
C PRO A 16 -2.99 -14.13 4.34
N ARG A 17 -2.44 -13.42 3.35
CA ARG A 17 -1.00 -13.14 3.23
C ARG A 17 -0.58 -11.79 3.79
N GLY A 18 -1.53 -10.88 4.01
CA GLY A 18 -1.26 -9.57 4.57
C GLY A 18 -2.28 -8.53 4.15
N MET A 19 -1.84 -7.28 4.05
CA MET A 19 -2.69 -6.18 3.60
C MET A 19 -1.92 -5.19 2.72
N ILE A 20 -2.62 -4.49 1.83
CA ILE A 20 -2.08 -3.41 1.01
C ILE A 20 -2.65 -2.09 1.48
N HIS A 21 -1.79 -1.09 1.67
CA HIS A 21 -2.21 0.29 1.92
C HIS A 21 -2.21 1.08 0.61
N ILE A 22 -3.27 1.84 0.34
CA ILE A 22 -3.41 2.63 -0.91
C ILE A 22 -2.21 3.57 -1.15
N ARG A 23 -1.72 4.21 -0.10
CA ARG A 23 -0.50 5.03 -0.10
C ARG A 23 0.72 4.29 -0.68
N ASP A 24 0.91 3.00 -0.40
CA ASP A 24 2.07 2.27 -0.93
C ASP A 24 1.95 2.01 -2.42
N VAL A 25 0.74 1.68 -2.87
CA VAL A 25 0.42 1.52 -4.30
C VAL A 25 0.64 2.84 -5.04
N LEU A 26 0.10 3.94 -4.52
CA LEU A 26 0.28 5.28 -5.10
C LEU A 26 1.75 5.70 -5.11
N ASN A 27 2.50 5.43 -4.02
CA ASN A 27 3.93 5.70 -3.96
C ASN A 27 4.72 4.86 -4.97
N HIS A 28 4.34 3.59 -5.18
CA HIS A 28 4.95 2.73 -6.18
C HIS A 28 4.72 3.28 -7.59
N ILE A 29 3.47 3.60 -7.94
CA ILE A 29 3.09 4.20 -9.22
C ILE A 29 3.86 5.51 -9.44
N ALA A 30 3.83 6.42 -8.47
CA ALA A 30 4.52 7.71 -8.56
C ALA A 30 6.05 7.57 -8.66
N ARG A 31 6.64 6.50 -8.11
CA ARG A 31 8.07 6.20 -8.27
C ARG A 31 8.39 5.72 -9.68
N VAL A 32 7.56 4.86 -10.25
CA VAL A 32 7.73 4.37 -11.64
C VAL A 32 7.50 5.50 -12.64
N ALA A 33 6.43 6.27 -12.46
CA ALA A 33 6.05 7.38 -13.35
C ALA A 33 7.02 8.57 -13.37
N ARG A 34 7.89 8.71 -12.36
CA ARG A 34 8.96 9.73 -12.34
C ARG A 34 10.18 9.34 -13.19
N GLY A 35 10.20 8.13 -13.75
CA GLY A 35 11.30 7.61 -14.55
C GLY A 35 11.36 8.23 -15.94
N LYS A 36 12.49 8.90 -16.23
CA LYS A 36 13.00 9.30 -17.57
C LYS A 36 12.69 10.72 -18.07
N ARG A 37 12.70 11.72 -17.19
CA ARG A 37 13.18 13.08 -17.57
C ARG A 37 14.34 13.52 -16.69
N ARG A 38 15.51 12.94 -16.98
CA ARG A 38 16.83 13.44 -16.56
C ARG A 38 17.34 14.54 -17.52
N GLY A 39 16.42 15.30 -18.12
CA GLY A 39 16.71 16.41 -19.02
C GLY A 39 16.77 17.71 -18.22
N ARG A 40 17.91 18.40 -18.32
CA ARG A 40 18.25 19.75 -17.85
C ARG A 40 17.09 20.56 -17.21
N PRO A 41 17.25 21.06 -15.96
CA PRO A 41 16.24 21.92 -15.35
C PRO A 41 16.08 23.18 -16.22
N ARG A 42 14.91 23.33 -16.85
CA ARG A 42 14.58 24.53 -17.59
C ARG A 42 14.37 25.64 -16.57
N LYS A 43 15.20 26.68 -16.66
CA LYS A 43 15.32 27.81 -15.74
C LYS A 43 14.15 28.81 -15.91
N ASP A 44 12.93 28.31 -15.92
CA ASP A 44 11.70 29.12 -15.95
C ASP A 44 10.91 28.81 -14.68
N ALA A 45 11.40 29.37 -13.56
CA ALA A 45 10.82 29.24 -12.23
C ALA A 45 9.62 30.19 -12.07
N GLY A 46 8.44 29.63 -11.83
CA GLY A 46 7.23 30.43 -11.58
C GLY A 46 6.02 29.67 -11.06
N GLN A 47 5.90 28.37 -11.32
CA GLN A 47 4.83 27.53 -10.77
C GLN A 47 5.40 26.15 -10.49
N GLN A 48 5.30 25.70 -9.25
CA GLN A 48 5.50 24.30 -8.86
C GLN A 48 4.50 23.45 -9.66
N ARG A 49 4.89 23.05 -10.87
CA ARG A 49 4.10 22.09 -11.63
C ARG A 49 4.08 20.81 -10.79
N PRO A 50 2.91 20.18 -10.56
CA PRO A 50 2.89 18.84 -9.99
C PRO A 50 3.87 18.00 -10.80
N ALA A 51 4.67 17.19 -10.10
CA ALA A 51 5.73 16.40 -10.70
C ALA A 51 5.27 15.85 -12.05
N ASP A 52 6.10 16.01 -13.08
CA ASP A 52 5.85 15.49 -14.42
C ASP A 52 5.80 13.95 -14.32
N LEU A 53 4.60 13.41 -14.07
CA LEU A 53 4.33 11.99 -13.88
C LEU A 53 3.90 11.43 -15.25
N ASP A 54 4.75 10.60 -15.83
CA ASP A 54 4.38 9.84 -17.00
C ASP A 54 3.71 8.55 -16.55
N LEU A 55 2.38 8.49 -16.62
CA LEU A 55 1.64 7.28 -16.25
C LEU A 55 1.66 6.22 -17.37
N SER A 56 2.05 6.58 -18.59
CA SER A 56 2.09 5.63 -19.72
C SER A 56 3.14 4.54 -19.53
N VAL A 57 4.17 4.79 -18.71
CA VAL A 57 5.21 3.81 -18.38
C VAL A 57 4.83 2.87 -17.23
N VAL A 58 3.64 3.04 -16.64
CA VAL A 58 3.20 2.26 -15.49
C VAL A 58 2.46 1.01 -15.95
N GLU A 59 3.11 -0.14 -15.83
CA GLU A 59 2.51 -1.45 -16.09
C GLU A 59 1.59 -1.88 -14.94
N LEU A 60 0.28 -1.68 -15.09
CA LEU A 60 -0.74 -2.07 -14.10
C LEU A 60 -1.14 -3.55 -14.18
N SER A 61 -0.75 -4.25 -15.25
CA SER A 61 -1.01 -5.68 -15.44
C SER A 61 -0.09 -6.57 -14.60
N ARG A 62 0.96 -5.99 -14.00
CA ARG A 62 1.91 -6.72 -13.15
C ARG A 62 1.20 -7.17 -11.87
N PRO A 63 1.33 -8.44 -11.46
CA PRO A 63 0.66 -8.94 -10.26
C PRO A 63 1.21 -8.25 -9.01
N VAL A 64 0.32 -8.04 -8.03
CA VAL A 64 0.65 -7.29 -6.80
C VAL A 64 1.66 -8.02 -5.92
N SER A 65 1.76 -9.35 -6.04
CA SER A 65 2.81 -10.19 -5.45
C SER A 65 4.21 -9.63 -5.70
N ASP A 66 4.42 -9.01 -6.86
CA ASP A 66 5.74 -8.59 -7.32
C ASP A 66 6.07 -7.14 -6.97
N LEU A 67 5.09 -6.39 -6.45
CA LEU A 67 5.21 -4.94 -6.22
C LEU A 67 5.83 -4.60 -4.85
N SER A 68 6.12 -5.61 -4.02
CA SER A 68 6.67 -5.50 -2.66
C SER A 68 5.92 -4.47 -1.79
N VAL A 69 4.61 -4.33 -1.99
CA VAL A 69 3.72 -3.40 -1.26
C VAL A 69 2.86 -4.10 -0.19
N ILE A 70 3.02 -5.41 -0.03
CA ILE A 70 2.27 -6.19 0.97
C ILE A 70 2.87 -5.89 2.35
N ARG A 71 2.01 -5.43 3.26
CA ARG A 71 2.33 -5.20 4.67
C ARG A 71 1.79 -6.33 5.53
N PRO A 72 2.42 -6.61 6.69
CA PRO A 72 1.88 -7.56 7.65
C PRO A 72 0.52 -7.09 8.19
N VAL A 73 -0.35 -8.05 8.47
CA VAL A 73 -1.62 -7.85 9.17
C VAL A 73 -1.55 -8.56 10.52
N LEU A 74 -2.28 -8.06 11.53
CA LEU A 74 -2.34 -8.70 12.84
C LEU A 74 -3.43 -9.78 12.83
N PHE A 75 -3.09 -11.02 13.16
CA PHE A 75 -4.04 -12.13 13.30
C PHE A 75 -4.52 -12.27 14.74
N VAL A 76 -5.83 -12.36 14.93
CA VAL A 76 -6.45 -12.30 16.26
C VAL A 76 -7.61 -13.29 16.35
N PRO A 77 -7.76 -14.03 17.46
CA PRO A 77 -8.91 -14.91 17.66
C PRO A 77 -10.17 -14.09 18.03
N PRO A 78 -11.39 -14.60 17.80
CA PRO A 78 -12.64 -13.90 18.10
C PRO A 78 -12.83 -13.60 19.59
N SER A 79 -12.20 -14.41 20.45
CA SER A 79 -12.27 -14.31 21.92
C SER A 79 -11.33 -13.27 22.52
N MET A 80 -10.41 -12.68 21.74
CA MET A 80 -9.47 -11.69 22.26
C MET A 80 -10.18 -10.41 22.69
N PHE A 81 -9.89 -9.91 23.90
CA PHE A 81 -10.44 -8.63 24.37
C PHE A 81 -9.99 -7.46 23.48
N ALA A 82 -10.92 -6.54 23.22
CA ALA A 82 -10.65 -5.35 22.42
C ALA A 82 -9.53 -4.47 23.01
N SER A 83 -9.36 -4.45 24.33
CA SER A 83 -8.26 -3.74 25.00
C SER A 83 -6.89 -4.27 24.58
N ASP A 84 -6.74 -5.59 24.54
CA ASP A 84 -5.50 -6.30 24.24
C ASP A 84 -5.21 -6.21 22.74
N LEU A 85 -6.25 -6.33 21.92
CA LEU A 85 -6.20 -6.04 20.49
C LEU A 85 -5.64 -4.62 20.25
N MET A 86 -6.23 -3.62 20.89
CA MET A 86 -5.82 -2.22 20.74
C MET A 86 -4.41 -1.97 21.27
N ALA A 87 -3.97 -2.66 22.32
CA ALA A 87 -2.60 -2.58 22.82
C ALA A 87 -1.60 -3.16 21.80
N ARG A 88 -1.90 -4.34 21.24
CA ARG A 88 -1.08 -4.98 20.19
C ARG A 88 -1.02 -4.15 18.92
N MET A 89 -2.16 -3.63 18.45
CA MET A 89 -2.24 -2.76 17.28
C MET A 89 -1.40 -1.49 17.44
N ARG A 90 -1.45 -0.87 18.63
CA ARG A 90 -0.62 0.30 18.96
C ARG A 90 0.87 -0.04 18.97
N ALA A 91 1.26 -1.12 19.63
CA ALA A 91 2.66 -1.57 19.71
C ALA A 91 3.23 -1.89 18.33
N ALA A 92 2.50 -2.63 17.50
CA ALA A 92 2.91 -3.01 16.15
C ALA A 92 2.77 -1.87 15.12
N ARG A 93 2.13 -0.75 15.49
CA ARG A 93 1.72 0.32 14.56
C ARG A 93 0.89 -0.18 13.39
N ILE A 94 0.05 -1.19 13.65
CA ILE A 94 -0.85 -1.80 12.66
C ILE A 94 -2.28 -1.34 12.97
N GLN A 95 -3.00 -0.89 11.93
CA GLN A 95 -4.35 -0.33 12.04
C GLN A 95 -5.42 -1.22 11.39
N MET A 96 -5.07 -2.48 11.13
CA MET A 96 -5.95 -3.50 10.57
C MET A 96 -5.60 -4.84 11.20
N ALA A 97 -6.60 -5.54 11.71
CA ALA A 97 -6.45 -6.91 12.19
C ALA A 97 -7.42 -7.81 11.42
N LEU A 98 -7.02 -9.05 11.23
CA LEU A 98 -7.86 -10.10 10.68
C LEU A 98 -8.26 -11.04 11.79
N VAL A 99 -9.57 -11.18 12.01
CA VAL A 99 -10.13 -12.11 12.97
C VAL A 99 -10.24 -13.48 12.28
N ILE A 100 -9.64 -14.51 12.86
CA ILE A 100 -9.66 -15.90 12.34
C ILE A 100 -10.24 -16.80 13.42
N ASP A 101 -11.20 -17.66 13.05
CA ASP A 101 -11.76 -18.73 13.89
C ASP A 101 -10.87 -19.99 13.90
#